data_AF-A0A8J3Y9F4-F1
#
_entry.id   AF-A0A8J3Y9F4-F1
#
_cell.length_a   1.000
_cell.length_b   1.000
_cell.length_c   1.000
_cell.angle_alpha   90.00
_cell.angle_beta   90.00
_cell.angle_gamma   90.00
#
_symmetry.space_group_name_H-M   'P 1'
#
loop_
_entity.id
_entity.type
_entity.pdbx_description
1 polymer ?
#
loop_
_entity_poly.entity_id
_entity_poly.type
_entity_poly.pdbx_seq_one_letter_code
_entity_poly.pdbx_strand_id
1 'polypeptide(L)'
;MSILRRSLLLGAAACVAAAGSVAATQAHAAAEPNAGRLTLTDKGVLVFTAGAGVANDSSTQGTLDPILLLTDEAAKIEVDPSAATMCTSITDRKVRCTGQPEHNINVVVKLGDLADRHVALASYPHLPELEGAGYIAVTVYGGTGGDQLDGNSSSAPVVFYGQDGRDRMAGGAQNDLLDAGSTVWWPRRRQEVIGNGGEDTCRGAFVDALSCEL
;
A
#
# COMPACT_ATOMS: atom_id res chain seq x y z
N MET A 1 77.18 48.87 -40.33
CA MET A 1 76.23 49.17 -39.22
C MET A 1 75.17 48.08 -39.25
N SER A 2 75.39 46.91 -38.65
CA SER A 2 75.07 46.57 -37.25
C SER A 2 73.75 47.20 -36.77
N ILE A 3 72.72 46.39 -36.49
CA ILE A 3 72.15 46.23 -35.12
C ILE A 3 70.87 45.36 -35.13
N LEU A 4 70.98 44.29 -34.34
CA LEU A 4 70.01 43.58 -33.49
C LEU A 4 68.71 42.95 -34.03
N ARG A 5 68.75 41.61 -33.96
CA ARG A 5 67.65 40.67 -33.66
C ARG A 5 66.85 41.09 -32.41
N ARG A 6 65.54 40.93 -32.45
CA ARG A 6 64.72 40.67 -31.25
C ARG A 6 63.76 39.52 -31.50
N SER A 7 64.07 38.41 -30.85
CA SER A 7 63.22 37.24 -30.67
C SER A 7 62.04 37.59 -29.78
N LEU A 8 60.81 37.28 -30.21
CA LEU A 8 59.63 37.25 -29.33
C LEU A 8 59.40 35.81 -28.90
N LEU A 9 59.47 35.57 -27.59
CA LEU A 9 59.19 34.29 -26.96
C LEU A 9 57.68 33.99 -26.98
N LEU A 10 57.36 32.74 -27.31
CA LEU A 10 56.08 32.09 -27.05
C LEU A 10 55.79 32.10 -25.54
N GLY A 11 54.62 32.61 -25.17
CA GLY A 11 53.99 32.36 -23.87
C GLY A 11 52.73 31.54 -24.07
N ALA A 12 52.84 30.21 -23.98
CA ALA A 12 51.68 29.33 -23.93
C ALA A 12 51.15 29.31 -22.48
N ALA A 13 50.02 29.99 -22.25
CA ALA A 13 49.28 29.90 -21.01
C ALA A 13 48.51 28.57 -20.97
N ALA A 14 49.02 27.59 -20.21
CA ALA A 14 48.31 26.36 -19.92
C ALA A 14 47.24 26.64 -18.85
N CYS A 15 45.99 26.84 -19.28
CA CYS A 15 44.83 26.81 -18.39
C CYS A 15 44.57 25.37 -17.96
N VAL A 16 45.00 25.01 -16.75
CA VAL A 16 44.57 23.78 -16.06
C VAL A 16 43.16 24.01 -15.54
N ALA A 17 42.16 23.58 -16.32
CA ALA A 17 40.78 23.53 -15.86
C ALA A 17 40.62 22.33 -14.92
N ALA A 18 40.60 22.58 -13.61
CA ALA A 18 40.19 21.59 -12.63
C ALA A 18 38.68 21.31 -12.81
N ALA A 19 38.36 20.22 -13.50
CA ALA A 19 37.00 19.70 -13.59
C ALA A 19 36.60 19.12 -12.24
N GLY A 20 36.12 19.98 -11.34
CA GLY A 20 35.44 19.56 -10.12
C GLY A 20 34.13 18.88 -10.51
N SER A 21 34.07 17.56 -10.37
CA SER A 21 32.85 16.78 -10.48
C SER A 21 31.90 17.17 -9.35
N VAL A 22 30.99 18.11 -9.63
CA VAL A 22 29.88 18.44 -8.74
C VAL A 22 28.92 17.26 -8.80
N ALA A 23 28.89 16.45 -7.75
CA ALA A 23 27.90 15.41 -7.60
C ALA A 23 26.53 16.10 -7.55
N ALA A 24 25.76 16.00 -8.63
CA ALA A 24 24.39 16.50 -8.67
C ALA A 24 23.58 15.65 -7.70
N THR A 25 23.27 16.21 -6.53
CA THR A 25 22.26 15.66 -5.63
C THR A 25 20.95 15.62 -6.41
N GLN A 26 20.48 14.42 -6.76
CA GLN A 26 19.17 14.21 -7.35
C GLN A 26 18.12 14.75 -6.38
N ALA A 27 17.57 15.92 -6.69
CA ALA A 27 16.37 16.42 -6.06
C ALA A 27 15.26 15.41 -6.37
N HIS A 28 14.87 14.64 -5.36
CA HIS A 28 13.69 13.79 -5.46
C HIS A 28 12.50 14.72 -5.68
N ALA A 29 11.74 14.48 -6.75
CA ALA A 29 10.51 15.21 -7.00
C ALA A 29 9.62 15.13 -5.75
N ALA A 30 9.05 16.25 -5.33
CA ALA A 30 8.15 16.28 -4.19
C ALA A 30 6.96 15.34 -4.47
N ALA A 31 6.62 14.51 -3.49
CA ALA A 31 5.47 13.61 -3.56
C ALA A 31 4.20 14.40 -3.92
N GLU A 32 3.36 13.84 -4.79
CA GLU A 32 2.08 14.48 -5.09
C GLU A 32 1.22 14.48 -3.81
N PRO A 33 0.58 15.62 -3.44
CA PRO A 33 0.04 15.84 -2.09
C PRO A 33 -1.06 14.87 -1.66
N ASN A 34 -1.62 14.11 -2.61
CA ASN A 34 -2.71 13.17 -2.39
C ASN A 34 -2.40 11.77 -2.96
N ALA A 35 -1.14 11.46 -3.27
CA ALA A 35 -0.80 10.10 -3.69
C ALA A 35 -0.81 9.16 -2.48
N GLY A 36 -1.33 7.95 -2.68
CA GLY A 36 -1.09 6.85 -1.76
C GLY A 36 0.38 6.43 -1.82
N ARG A 37 0.89 5.86 -0.73
CA ARG A 37 2.28 5.45 -0.59
C ARG A 37 2.38 4.00 -0.16
N LEU A 38 3.18 3.23 -0.87
CA LEU A 38 3.50 1.83 -0.54
C LEU A 38 4.91 1.74 0.03
N THR A 39 5.02 1.21 1.24
CA THR A 39 6.30 1.05 1.97
C THR A 39 6.51 -0.40 2.40
N LEU A 40 7.76 -0.76 2.68
CA LEU A 40 8.11 -2.07 3.27
C LEU A 40 8.72 -1.83 4.65
N THR A 41 8.15 -2.46 5.66
CA THR A 41 8.70 -2.42 7.03
C THR A 41 9.96 -3.29 7.15
N ASP A 42 10.73 -3.07 8.22
CA ASP A 42 11.87 -3.90 8.61
C ASP A 42 11.50 -5.38 8.86
N LYS A 43 10.22 -5.66 9.14
CA LYS A 43 9.66 -7.00 9.33
C LYS A 43 9.11 -7.63 8.04
N GLY A 44 9.31 -7.00 6.88
CA GLY A 44 8.83 -7.52 5.59
C GLY A 44 7.33 -7.38 5.36
N VAL A 45 6.64 -6.52 6.13
CA VAL A 45 5.21 -6.20 5.91
C VAL A 45 5.11 -5.04 4.94
N LEU A 46 4.32 -5.20 3.88
CA LEU A 46 3.95 -4.12 2.97
C LEU A 46 2.87 -3.26 3.62
N VAL A 47 3.07 -1.95 3.63
CA VAL A 47 2.09 -1.00 4.17
C VAL A 47 1.71 -0.02 3.07
N PHE A 48 0.48 -0.11 2.60
CA PHE A 48 -0.14 0.88 1.73
C PHE A 48 -0.89 1.90 2.60
N THR A 49 -0.52 3.17 2.47
CA THR A 49 -1.26 4.29 3.08
C THR A 49 -1.94 5.06 1.96
N ALA A 50 -3.26 5.15 2.00
CA ALA A 50 -4.06 5.80 0.96
C ALA A 50 -3.83 7.32 0.93
N GLY A 51 -4.18 7.95 -0.19
CA GLY A 51 -4.02 9.40 -0.36
C GLY A 51 -4.96 10.17 0.54
N ALA A 52 -4.43 11.12 1.31
CA ALA A 52 -5.25 11.98 2.18
C ALA A 52 -6.12 12.94 1.35
N GLY A 53 -7.32 13.25 1.85
CA GLY A 53 -8.27 14.15 1.19
C GLY A 53 -8.85 13.58 -0.12
N VAL A 54 -8.72 12.27 -0.34
CA VAL A 54 -9.27 11.54 -1.49
C VAL A 54 -10.13 10.40 -0.98
N ALA A 55 -11.26 10.15 -1.64
CA ALA A 55 -12.07 8.95 -1.44
C ALA A 55 -11.47 7.84 -2.31
N ASN A 56 -10.58 7.06 -1.72
CA ASN A 56 -9.80 6.01 -2.36
C ASN A 56 -10.68 4.80 -2.71
N ASP A 57 -10.44 4.20 -3.87
CA ASP A 57 -11.10 2.96 -4.29
C ASP A 57 -10.01 1.93 -4.60
N SER A 58 -9.62 1.22 -3.55
CA SER A 58 -8.44 0.37 -3.54
C SER A 58 -8.80 -1.11 -3.58
N SER A 59 -7.87 -1.93 -4.08
CA SER A 59 -8.01 -3.38 -4.05
C SER A 59 -6.66 -4.07 -3.94
N THR A 60 -6.62 -5.18 -3.22
CA THR A 60 -5.49 -6.11 -3.19
C THR A 60 -5.89 -7.42 -3.84
N GLN A 61 -5.12 -7.91 -4.78
CA GLN A 61 -5.34 -9.18 -5.44
C GLN A 61 -4.11 -10.09 -5.31
N GLY A 62 -4.30 -11.29 -4.78
CA GLY A 62 -3.28 -12.34 -4.76
C GLY A 62 -3.31 -13.25 -5.99
N THR A 63 -2.16 -13.84 -6.32
CA THR A 63 -2.04 -14.90 -7.33
C THR A 63 -1.31 -16.13 -6.79
N LEU A 64 -1.29 -17.23 -7.55
CA LEU A 64 -0.67 -18.52 -7.17
C LEU A 64 0.85 -18.45 -7.01
N ASP A 65 1.53 -17.67 -7.85
CA ASP A 65 2.87 -17.20 -7.56
C ASP A 65 2.71 -15.99 -6.65
N PRO A 66 3.50 -15.81 -5.56
CA PRO A 66 3.22 -14.82 -4.52
C PRO A 66 3.38 -13.41 -5.09
N ILE A 67 2.36 -12.95 -5.78
CA ILE A 67 2.27 -11.68 -6.45
C ILE A 67 1.07 -11.00 -5.85
N LEU A 68 1.34 -9.85 -5.25
CA LEU A 68 0.32 -8.90 -4.87
C LEU A 68 0.15 -7.91 -6.02
N LEU A 69 -1.07 -7.77 -6.51
CA LEU A 69 -1.49 -6.61 -7.28
C LEU A 69 -2.25 -5.67 -6.36
N LEU A 70 -1.73 -4.47 -6.17
CA LEU A 70 -2.39 -3.38 -5.45
C LEU A 70 -2.84 -2.34 -6.47
N THR A 71 -4.11 -1.94 -6.41
CA THR A 71 -4.67 -0.88 -7.27
C THR A 71 -5.37 0.15 -6.41
N ASP A 72 -5.34 1.41 -6.82
CA ASP A 72 -6.15 2.50 -6.31
C ASP A 72 -6.66 3.33 -7.50
N GLU A 73 -7.96 3.23 -7.78
CA GLU A 73 -8.55 3.88 -8.95
C GLU A 73 -8.75 5.40 -8.76
N ALA A 74 -8.65 5.90 -7.53
CA ALA A 74 -8.87 7.30 -7.20
C ALA A 74 -7.57 8.10 -7.11
N ALA A 75 -6.52 7.51 -6.53
CA ALA A 75 -5.24 8.18 -6.29
C ALA A 75 -4.06 7.44 -6.92
N LYS A 76 -2.99 8.18 -7.23
CA LYS A 76 -1.72 7.56 -7.63
C LYS A 76 -1.11 6.79 -6.46
N ILE A 77 -0.31 5.77 -6.76
CA ILE A 77 0.46 4.98 -5.80
C ILE A 77 1.95 5.24 -6.03
N GLU A 78 2.60 5.85 -5.05
CA GLU A 78 4.04 6.01 -5.00
C GLU A 78 4.68 4.81 -4.29
N VAL A 79 5.61 4.14 -4.97
CA VAL A 79 6.40 3.05 -4.38
C VAL A 79 7.62 3.66 -3.70
N ASP A 80 7.68 3.54 -2.38
CA ASP A 80 8.81 3.99 -1.59
C ASP A 80 10.08 3.17 -1.89
N PRO A 81 11.29 3.75 -1.79
CA PRO A 81 12.54 3.01 -1.96
C PRO A 81 12.65 1.75 -1.09
N SER A 82 12.04 1.74 0.11
CA SER A 82 11.98 0.54 0.97
C SER A 82 11.26 -0.64 0.31
N ALA A 83 10.23 -0.37 -0.50
CA ALA A 83 9.43 -1.37 -1.19
C ALA A 83 9.91 -1.65 -2.62
N ALA A 84 10.75 -0.78 -3.20
CA ALA A 84 11.17 -0.86 -4.60
C ALA A 84 11.96 -2.14 -4.97
N THR A 85 12.50 -2.86 -3.98
CA THR A 85 13.17 -4.16 -4.19
C THR A 85 12.17 -5.29 -4.46
N MET A 86 10.92 -5.15 -4.03
CA MET A 86 9.87 -6.17 -4.17
C MET A 86 8.73 -5.70 -5.07
N CYS A 87 8.51 -4.39 -5.16
CA CYS A 87 7.36 -3.78 -5.81
C CYS A 87 7.77 -2.93 -7.00
N THR A 88 6.98 -2.98 -8.07
CA THR A 88 7.16 -2.18 -9.28
C THR A 88 5.82 -1.61 -9.73
N SER A 89 5.78 -0.31 -10.00
CA SER A 89 4.61 0.34 -10.61
C SER A 89 4.38 -0.20 -12.02
N ILE A 90 3.20 -0.74 -12.27
CA ILE A 90 2.73 -1.09 -13.63
C ILE A 90 2.18 0.17 -14.29
N THR A 91 1.38 0.92 -13.54
CA THR A 91 0.88 2.25 -13.88
C THR A 91 1.07 3.16 -12.68
N ASP A 92 0.72 4.43 -12.79
CA ASP A 92 0.71 5.35 -11.65
C ASP A 92 -0.34 4.99 -10.59
N ARG A 93 -1.27 4.07 -10.86
CA ARG A 93 -2.36 3.65 -9.98
C ARG A 93 -2.37 2.16 -9.64
N LYS A 94 -1.41 1.41 -10.18
CA LYS A 94 -1.33 -0.04 -10.04
C LYS A 94 0.10 -0.47 -9.80
N VAL A 95 0.30 -1.22 -8.72
CA VAL A 95 1.61 -1.74 -8.30
C VAL A 95 1.55 -3.26 -8.25
N ARG A 96 2.64 -3.89 -8.70
CA ARG A 96 2.88 -5.32 -8.56
C ARG A 96 4.01 -5.54 -7.57
N CYS A 97 3.76 -6.34 -6.54
CA CYS A 97 4.79 -6.79 -5.61
C CYS A 97 4.99 -8.29 -5.73
N THR A 98 6.24 -8.73 -5.68
CA THR A 98 6.60 -10.15 -5.73
C THR A 98 7.19 -10.55 -4.38
N GLY A 99 6.59 -11.55 -3.75
CA GLY A 99 7.07 -12.21 -2.54
C GLY A 99 8.07 -13.32 -2.87
N GLN A 100 8.65 -13.91 -1.83
CA GLN A 100 9.41 -15.16 -1.97
C GLN A 100 8.42 -16.33 -2.01
N PRO A 101 8.66 -17.39 -2.81
CA PRO A 101 7.77 -18.55 -2.95
C PRO A 101 7.35 -19.17 -1.61
N GLU A 102 8.29 -19.26 -0.67
CA GLU A 102 8.08 -19.83 0.68
C GLU A 102 7.57 -18.83 1.74
N HIS A 103 7.25 -17.58 1.38
CA HIS A 103 6.85 -16.55 2.35
C HIS A 103 5.53 -15.89 2.01
N ASN A 104 4.66 -15.77 3.01
CA ASN A 104 3.42 -15.02 2.92
C ASN A 104 3.72 -13.54 2.66
N ILE A 105 2.93 -12.92 1.78
CA ILE A 105 2.92 -11.46 1.68
C ILE A 105 1.91 -10.95 2.70
N ASN A 106 2.39 -10.24 3.71
CA ASN A 106 1.51 -9.51 4.63
C ASN A 106 1.36 -8.09 4.11
N VAL A 107 0.13 -7.70 3.80
CA VAL A 107 -0.19 -6.32 3.40
C VAL A 107 -1.11 -5.69 4.43
N VAL A 108 -0.71 -4.50 4.87
CA VAL A 108 -1.52 -3.61 5.69
C VAL A 108 -1.97 -2.45 4.83
N VAL A 109 -3.28 -2.27 4.70
CA VAL A 109 -3.91 -1.15 4.03
C VAL A 109 -4.41 -0.18 5.08
N LYS A 110 -3.99 1.08 4.99
CA LYS A 110 -4.46 2.18 5.82
C LYS A 110 -5.20 3.16 4.94
N LEU A 111 -6.52 3.17 5.07
CA LEU A 111 -7.40 4.13 4.46
C LEU A 111 -7.36 5.45 5.25
N GLY A 112 -7.96 6.49 4.69
CA GLY A 112 -7.73 7.87 5.07
C GLY A 112 -8.87 8.50 5.85
N ASP A 113 -9.23 9.70 5.42
CA ASP A 113 -10.14 10.62 6.12
C ASP A 113 -11.52 10.77 5.46
N LEU A 114 -11.68 10.22 4.25
CA LEU A 114 -12.93 10.26 3.50
C LEU A 114 -13.55 8.87 3.42
N ALA A 115 -14.75 8.78 2.85
CA ALA A 115 -15.40 7.48 2.63
C ALA A 115 -14.66 6.69 1.55
N ASP A 116 -13.81 5.78 1.99
CA ASP A 116 -12.97 4.95 1.16
C ASP A 116 -13.61 3.59 0.88
N ARG A 117 -13.11 2.91 -0.14
CA ARG A 117 -13.48 1.53 -0.46
C ARG A 117 -12.21 0.69 -0.57
N HIS A 118 -12.28 -0.51 0.02
CA HIS A 118 -11.27 -1.53 -0.16
C HIS A 118 -11.89 -2.88 -0.50
N VAL A 119 -11.31 -3.56 -1.49
CA VAL A 119 -11.70 -4.94 -1.85
C VAL A 119 -10.50 -5.86 -1.74
N ALA A 120 -10.62 -6.89 -0.89
CA ALA A 120 -9.68 -8.00 -0.83
C ALA A 120 -10.12 -9.08 -1.84
N LEU A 121 -9.34 -9.23 -2.92
CA LEU A 121 -9.58 -10.19 -4.00
C LEU A 121 -8.64 -11.39 -3.88
N ALA A 122 -9.23 -12.59 -3.93
CA ALA A 122 -8.56 -13.86 -4.18
C ALA A 122 -7.21 -14.06 -3.45
N SER A 123 -7.26 -14.20 -2.14
CA SER A 123 -6.17 -14.81 -1.36
C SER A 123 -6.32 -16.33 -1.41
N TYR A 124 -5.66 -16.99 -2.37
CA TYR A 124 -5.79 -18.43 -2.60
C TYR A 124 -5.75 -19.23 -1.28
N PRO A 125 -6.71 -20.14 -1.06
CA PRO A 125 -6.66 -20.98 0.10
C PRO A 125 -5.47 -21.91 -0.09
N HIS A 126 -4.73 -22.13 0.99
CA HIS A 126 -3.67 -23.10 1.07
C HIS A 126 -4.12 -24.39 0.40
N LEU A 127 -3.66 -24.67 -0.83
CA LEU A 127 -3.88 -25.99 -1.41
C LEU A 127 -3.03 -26.93 -0.55
N PRO A 128 -3.63 -27.88 0.18
CA PRO A 128 -2.89 -28.73 1.11
C PRO A 128 -1.86 -29.62 0.40
N GLU A 129 -1.97 -29.79 -0.93
CA GLU A 129 -0.96 -30.46 -1.77
C GLU A 129 0.28 -29.60 -2.06
N LEU A 130 0.22 -28.29 -1.77
CA LEU A 130 1.33 -27.34 -1.84
C LEU A 130 1.67 -26.85 -0.43
N GLU A 131 2.14 -27.75 0.43
CA GLU A 131 2.78 -27.36 1.70
C GLU A 131 3.91 -26.36 1.38
N GLY A 132 3.73 -25.10 1.77
CA GLY A 132 4.68 -24.01 1.51
C GLY A 132 4.26 -22.96 0.48
N ALA A 133 3.10 -23.07 -0.17
CA ALA A 133 2.58 -21.97 -1.01
C ALA A 133 2.14 -20.79 -0.13
N GLY A 134 2.86 -19.68 -0.20
CA GLY A 134 2.52 -18.46 0.55
C GLY A 134 1.15 -17.91 0.15
N TYR A 135 0.37 -17.42 1.13
CA TYR A 135 -0.87 -16.67 0.89
C TYR A 135 -0.66 -15.17 1.14
N ILE A 136 -1.60 -14.36 0.68
CA ILE A 136 -1.62 -12.93 0.99
C ILE A 136 -2.54 -12.69 2.18
N ALA A 137 -1.95 -12.31 3.30
CA ALA A 137 -2.68 -11.85 4.47
C ALA A 137 -2.99 -10.36 4.33
N VAL A 138 -4.27 -10.00 4.39
CA VAL A 138 -4.73 -8.62 4.22
C VAL A 138 -5.27 -8.11 5.55
N THR A 139 -4.68 -7.03 6.04
CA THR A 139 -5.22 -6.25 7.16
C THR A 139 -5.59 -4.86 6.67
N VAL A 140 -6.80 -4.41 6.93
CA VAL A 140 -7.31 -3.10 6.47
C VAL A 140 -7.76 -2.28 7.66
N TYR A 141 -7.37 -1.01 7.66
CA TYR A 141 -7.78 0.02 8.62
C TYR A 141 -8.56 1.09 7.85
N GLY A 142 -9.83 1.32 8.19
CA GLY A 142 -10.74 2.27 7.53
C GLY A 142 -10.39 3.74 7.78
N GLY A 143 -9.89 4.05 8.97
CA GLY A 143 -9.55 5.43 9.34
C GLY A 143 -10.74 6.16 9.95
N THR A 144 -11.08 7.33 9.41
CA THR A 144 -12.15 8.19 9.98
C THR A 144 -13.35 8.37 9.06
N GLY A 145 -13.30 7.70 7.90
CA GLY A 145 -14.26 7.74 6.82
C GLY A 145 -15.56 7.00 7.08
N GLY A 146 -16.41 6.89 6.07
CA GLY A 146 -17.56 5.97 6.12
C GLY A 146 -17.27 4.83 5.17
N ASP A 147 -16.45 3.89 5.60
CA ASP A 147 -15.69 3.05 4.69
C ASP A 147 -16.42 1.79 4.28
N GLN A 148 -16.05 1.24 3.13
CA GLN A 148 -16.58 -0.02 2.61
C GLN A 148 -15.43 -1.02 2.47
N LEU A 149 -15.39 -2.02 3.37
CA LEU A 149 -14.36 -3.04 3.42
C LEU A 149 -14.98 -4.37 3.00
N ASP A 150 -14.55 -4.90 1.85
CA ASP A 150 -15.18 -6.06 1.22
C ASP A 150 -14.16 -7.21 1.03
N GLY A 151 -14.37 -8.28 1.79
CA GLY A 151 -13.62 -9.54 1.71
C GLY A 151 -14.41 -10.67 1.06
N ASN A 152 -15.61 -10.44 0.50
CA ASN A 152 -16.46 -11.50 -0.06
C ASN A 152 -15.80 -12.33 -1.16
N SER A 153 -14.81 -11.76 -1.85
CA SER A 153 -14.03 -12.42 -2.90
C SER A 153 -12.68 -12.95 -2.42
N SER A 154 -12.37 -12.82 -1.13
CA SER A 154 -11.18 -13.38 -0.51
C SER A 154 -11.37 -14.89 -0.27
N SER A 155 -10.31 -15.65 -0.47
CA SER A 155 -10.25 -17.07 -0.11
C SER A 155 -9.35 -17.35 1.09
N ALA A 156 -8.82 -16.30 1.72
CA ALA A 156 -8.10 -16.36 2.99
C ALA A 156 -8.77 -15.41 4.00
N PRO A 157 -8.54 -15.65 5.31
CA PRO A 157 -9.01 -14.74 6.35
C PRO A 157 -8.63 -13.29 6.09
N VAL A 158 -9.57 -12.38 6.30
CA VAL A 158 -9.34 -10.94 6.32
C VAL A 158 -9.39 -10.40 7.74
N VAL A 159 -8.63 -9.33 7.96
CA VAL A 159 -8.70 -8.56 9.21
C VAL A 159 -9.08 -7.13 8.88
N PHE A 160 -10.30 -6.73 9.24
CA PHE A 160 -10.81 -5.39 8.98
C PHE A 160 -11.03 -4.63 10.29
N TYR A 161 -10.53 -3.41 10.32
CA TYR A 161 -10.74 -2.43 11.38
C TYR A 161 -11.47 -1.22 10.79
N GLY A 162 -12.77 -1.06 11.05
CA GLY A 162 -13.56 0.10 10.61
C GLY A 162 -13.12 1.41 11.27
N GLN A 163 -12.71 1.33 12.54
CA GLN A 163 -12.29 2.47 13.36
C GLN A 163 -13.40 3.50 13.60
N ASP A 164 -13.28 4.71 13.04
CA ASP A 164 -14.23 5.80 13.25
C ASP A 164 -15.10 5.98 12.01
N GLY A 165 -16.32 6.48 12.21
CA GLY A 165 -17.22 6.89 11.14
C GLY A 165 -18.37 5.93 10.90
N ARG A 166 -18.70 5.59 9.65
CA ARG A 166 -19.90 4.76 9.36
C ARG A 166 -19.57 3.68 8.33
N ASP A 167 -19.05 2.59 8.86
CA ASP A 167 -18.39 1.58 8.07
C ASP A 167 -19.32 0.42 7.72
N ARG A 168 -19.05 -0.18 6.57
CA ARG A 168 -19.64 -1.43 6.13
C ARG A 168 -18.52 -2.43 5.92
N MET A 169 -18.62 -3.57 6.58
CA MET A 169 -17.61 -4.61 6.51
C MET A 169 -18.25 -5.95 6.14
N ALA A 170 -17.66 -6.63 5.17
CA ALA A 170 -18.04 -7.99 4.81
C ALA A 170 -16.79 -8.89 4.86
N GLY A 171 -16.79 -9.92 5.71
CA GLY A 171 -15.66 -10.83 5.92
C GLY A 171 -15.42 -11.74 4.72
N GLY A 172 -16.42 -12.56 4.40
CA GLY A 172 -16.36 -13.48 3.27
C GLY A 172 -16.66 -14.90 3.68
N ALA A 173 -15.94 -15.89 3.13
CA ALA A 173 -16.24 -17.30 3.38
C ALA A 173 -15.27 -17.97 4.37
N GLN A 174 -14.34 -17.21 4.97
CA GLN A 174 -13.28 -17.72 5.84
C GLN A 174 -13.51 -17.26 7.29
N ASN A 175 -12.65 -17.66 8.21
CA ASN A 175 -12.75 -17.21 9.60
C ASN A 175 -12.14 -15.81 9.72
N ASP A 176 -12.97 -14.78 9.65
CA ASP A 176 -12.52 -13.39 9.56
C ASP A 176 -12.50 -12.69 10.92
N LEU A 177 -11.71 -11.61 11.03
CA LEU A 177 -11.74 -10.71 12.18
C LEU A 177 -12.26 -9.34 11.72
N LEU A 178 -13.46 -8.97 12.19
CA LEU A 178 -14.13 -7.72 11.83
C LEU A 178 -14.32 -6.86 13.08
N ASP A 179 -13.46 -5.86 13.25
CA ASP A 179 -13.56 -4.90 14.35
C ASP A 179 -14.09 -3.57 13.83
N ALA A 180 -15.34 -3.30 14.19
CA ALA A 180 -16.06 -2.10 13.84
C ALA A 180 -15.40 -0.83 14.44
N GLY A 181 -14.66 -0.97 15.55
CA GLY A 181 -14.14 0.19 16.27
C GLY A 181 -15.21 0.87 17.12
N SER A 182 -14.96 2.11 17.54
CA SER A 182 -15.68 2.73 18.67
C SER A 182 -16.50 3.95 18.26
N THR A 183 -17.53 3.77 17.43
CA THR A 183 -18.39 4.91 17.10
C THR A 183 -19.38 5.23 18.22
N VAL A 184 -18.91 6.07 19.16
CA VAL A 184 -19.69 6.68 20.25
C VAL A 184 -19.85 8.18 19.97
N TRP A 185 -20.52 8.57 18.87
CA TRP A 185 -21.04 9.93 18.75
C TRP A 185 -22.44 9.94 18.13
N TRP A 186 -23.40 10.36 18.94
CA TRP A 186 -24.80 10.58 18.55
C TRP A 186 -24.92 11.60 17.40
N PRO A 187 -25.89 11.47 16.48
CA PRO A 187 -26.92 10.43 16.43
C PRO A 187 -26.56 9.33 15.42
N ARG A 188 -26.34 8.11 15.90
CA ARG A 188 -26.38 6.85 15.12
C ARG A 188 -25.61 6.88 13.78
N ARG A 189 -24.29 7.05 13.83
CA ARG A 189 -23.46 6.49 12.75
C ARG A 189 -23.48 4.97 12.94
N ARG A 190 -24.24 4.28 12.11
CA ARG A 190 -24.48 2.83 12.22
C ARG A 190 -23.45 2.10 11.41
N GLN A 191 -22.58 1.35 12.07
CA GLN A 191 -21.74 0.41 11.39
C GLN A 191 -22.51 -0.89 11.10
N GLU A 192 -22.20 -1.49 9.96
CA GLU A 192 -22.81 -2.71 9.45
C GLU A 192 -21.72 -3.76 9.26
N VAL A 193 -21.84 -4.89 9.94
CA VAL A 193 -20.85 -5.97 9.91
C VAL A 193 -21.52 -7.25 9.47
N ILE A 194 -20.97 -7.88 8.43
CA ILE A 194 -21.46 -9.14 7.90
C ILE A 194 -20.28 -10.09 7.83
N GLY A 195 -20.23 -11.10 8.70
CA GLY A 195 -19.21 -12.16 8.61
C GLY A 195 -19.35 -12.94 7.30
N ASN A 196 -20.61 -13.27 6.96
CA ASN A 196 -21.07 -14.20 5.93
C ASN A 196 -20.87 -15.67 6.32
N GLY A 197 -19.79 -16.32 5.88
CA GLY A 197 -19.55 -17.75 6.11
C GLY A 197 -18.18 -17.96 6.74
N GLY A 198 -18.06 -19.00 7.57
CA GLY A 198 -16.89 -19.18 8.43
C GLY A 198 -17.26 -18.94 9.89
N GLU A 199 -16.28 -19.11 10.78
CA GLU A 199 -16.37 -18.73 12.19
C GLU A 199 -15.75 -17.34 12.34
N ASP A 200 -16.58 -16.32 12.12
CA ASP A 200 -16.15 -14.92 12.11
C ASP A 200 -16.16 -14.31 13.50
N THR A 201 -15.07 -13.65 13.90
CA THR A 201 -15.05 -12.87 15.14
C THR A 201 -15.40 -11.41 14.82
N CYS A 202 -16.53 -10.94 15.34
CA CYS A 202 -16.96 -9.55 15.17
C CYS A 202 -16.92 -8.77 16.49
N ARG A 203 -16.31 -7.59 16.50
CA ARG A 203 -16.12 -6.75 17.69
C ARG A 203 -16.39 -5.27 17.38
N GLY A 204 -16.50 -4.45 18.43
CA GLY A 204 -16.70 -3.01 18.30
C GLY A 204 -18.16 -2.56 18.43
N ALA A 205 -18.42 -1.31 18.03
CA ALA A 205 -19.71 -0.65 18.13
C ALA A 205 -20.46 -0.71 16.79
N PHE A 206 -21.21 -1.79 16.58
CA PHE A 206 -22.09 -1.97 15.42
C PHE A 206 -23.56 -2.08 15.85
N VAL A 207 -24.45 -1.79 14.90
CA VAL A 207 -25.90 -1.89 15.13
C VAL A 207 -26.45 -3.22 14.63
N ASP A 208 -25.86 -3.73 13.55
CA ASP A 208 -26.23 -4.98 12.91
C ASP A 208 -24.97 -5.80 12.67
N ALA A 209 -24.94 -7.00 13.25
CA ALA A 209 -23.97 -8.05 12.95
C ALA A 209 -24.72 -9.29 12.47
N LEU A 210 -24.36 -9.79 11.29
CA LEU A 210 -24.92 -11.00 10.71
C LEU A 210 -23.80 -12.02 10.53
N SER A 211 -24.08 -13.28 10.88
CA SER A 211 -23.12 -14.40 10.81
C SER A 211 -21.81 -14.10 11.55
N CYS A 212 -21.91 -13.63 12.80
CA CYS A 212 -20.75 -13.31 13.64
C CYS A 212 -20.78 -14.12 14.93
N GLU A 213 -19.63 -14.61 15.34
CA GLU A 213 -19.34 -14.95 16.73
C GLU A 213 -19.04 -13.67 17.51
N LEU A 214 -19.71 -13.50 18.65
CA LEU A 214 -19.66 -12.31 19.51
C LEU A 214 -18.94 -12.60 20.83
#